data_AF-A0A0G0J3X4-F1
#
_entry.id   AF-A0A0G0J3X4-F1
#
_cell.length_a   1.000
_cell.length_b   1.000
_cell.length_c   1.000
_cell.angle_alpha   90.00
_cell.angle_beta   90.00
_cell.angle_gamma   90.00
#
_symmetry.space_group_name_H-M   'P 1'
#
loop_
_entity.id
_entity.type
_entity.pdbx_description
1 polymer ?
#
loop_
_entity_poly.entity_id
_entity_poly.type
_entity_poly.pdbx_seq_one_letter_code
_entity_poly.pdbx_strand_id
1 'polypeptide(L)'
;MQNDKSKLKNDFKKRLYNFTLKLIDFIDKLPNDNVSRRMGDQLLRSGTSIIGNYIEGQSSSSKKDFINFFNHSLKSSNESKLW
;
A
#
# COMPACT_ATOMS: atom_id res chain seq x y z
N MET A 1 22.41 16.00 -4.89
CA MET A 1 22.57 14.55 -4.60
C MET A 1 21.92 14.10 -3.28
N GLN A 2 22.25 14.64 -2.09
CA GLN A 2 21.57 14.24 -0.83
C GLN A 2 20.10 14.70 -0.77
N ASN A 3 19.81 15.91 -1.27
CA ASN A 3 18.44 16.44 -1.36
C ASN A 3 17.52 15.65 -2.31
N ASP A 4 18.08 15.00 -3.33
CA ASP A 4 17.28 14.28 -4.32
C ASP A 4 16.78 12.95 -3.74
N LYS A 5 17.62 12.27 -2.94
CA LYS A 5 17.26 11.02 -2.25
C LYS A 5 16.21 11.25 -1.17
N SER A 6 16.31 12.34 -0.40
CA SER A 6 15.31 12.67 0.62
C SER A 6 13.98 13.08 -0.02
N LYS A 7 14.02 13.87 -1.10
CA LYS A 7 12.84 14.22 -1.89
C LYS A 7 12.13 13.00 -2.44
N LEU A 8 12.88 12.04 -3.00
CA LEU A 8 12.31 10.81 -3.55
C LEU A 8 11.65 9.94 -2.48
N LYS A 9 12.26 9.81 -1.29
CA LYS A 9 11.63 9.10 -0.16
C LYS A 9 10.32 9.74 0.27
N ASN A 10 10.30 11.07 0.40
CA ASN A 10 9.09 11.81 0.80
C ASN A 10 7.99 11.70 -0.26
N ASP A 11 8.34 11.79 -1.55
CA ASP A 11 7.39 11.62 -2.64
C ASP A 11 6.82 10.20 -2.68
N PHE A 12 7.67 9.18 -2.51
CA PHE A 12 7.22 7.79 -2.43
C PHE A 12 6.22 7.57 -1.28
N LYS A 13 6.54 8.07 -0.08
CA LYS A 13 5.62 8.03 1.07
C LYS A 13 4.30 8.72 0.73
N LYS A 14 4.34 9.94 0.17
CA LYS A 14 3.15 10.70 -0.23
C LYS A 14 2.29 9.92 -1.23
N ARG A 15 2.91 9.26 -2.21
CA ARG A 15 2.22 8.42 -3.20
C ARG A 15 1.48 7.25 -2.55
N LEU A 16 2.07 6.60 -1.55
CA LEU A 16 1.41 5.52 -0.81
C LEU A 16 0.17 6.01 -0.07
N TYR A 17 0.26 7.11 0.69
CA TYR A 17 -0.90 7.69 1.37
C TYR A 17 -2.00 8.09 0.38
N ASN A 18 -1.63 8.76 -0.71
CA ASN A 18 -2.58 9.15 -1.75
C ASN A 18 -3.25 7.95 -2.41
N PHE A 19 -2.50 6.87 -2.66
CA PHE A 19 -3.06 5.62 -3.17
C PHE A 19 -4.08 5.04 -2.18
N THR A 20 -3.73 4.94 -0.90
CA THR A 20 -4.63 4.39 0.13
C THR A 20 -5.91 5.20 0.27
N LEU A 21 -5.84 6.53 0.27
CA LEU A 21 -7.04 7.37 0.34
C LEU A 21 -7.93 7.21 -0.90
N LYS A 22 -7.34 7.17 -2.10
CA LYS A 22 -8.09 6.93 -3.34
C LYS A 22 -8.70 5.54 -3.39
N LEU A 23 -8.02 4.54 -2.84
CA LEU A 23 -8.52 3.17 -2.75
C LEU A 23 -9.79 3.11 -1.88
N ILE A 24 -9.75 3.75 -0.70
CA ILE A 24 -10.91 3.80 0.21
C ILE A 24 -12.08 4.50 -0.49
N ASP A 25 -11.85 5.68 -1.06
CA ASP A 25 -12.87 6.44 -1.80
C ASP A 25 -13.43 5.66 -3.02
N PHE A 26 -12.61 4.84 -3.68
CA PHE A 26 -13.07 3.96 -4.75
C PHE A 26 -13.98 2.85 -4.23
N ILE A 27 -13.58 2.17 -3.16
CA ILE A 27 -14.34 1.05 -2.57
C ILE A 27 -15.68 1.53 -2.01
N ASP A 28 -15.71 2.70 -1.36
CA ASP A 28 -16.93 3.31 -0.82
C ASP A 28 -17.97 3.64 -1.92
N LYS A 29 -17.54 3.77 -3.18
CA LYS A 29 -18.41 4.05 -4.34
C LYS A 29 -18.90 2.80 -5.06
N LEU A 30 -18.44 1.61 -4.66
CA LEU A 30 -18.89 0.38 -5.29
C LEU A 30 -20.37 0.11 -4.97
N PRO A 31 -21.12 -0.54 -5.88
CA PRO A 31 -22.50 -0.91 -5.61
C PRO A 31 -22.61 -1.85 -4.40
N ASN A 32 -23.73 -1.76 -3.68
CA ASN A 32 -24.02 -2.63 -2.52
C ASN A 32 -24.51 -4.03 -2.94
N ASP A 33 -23.81 -4.67 -3.86
CA ASP A 33 -24.05 -6.07 -4.24
C ASP A 33 -22.99 -7.01 -3.64
N ASN A 34 -23.30 -8.31 -3.65
CA ASN A 34 -22.43 -9.31 -3.02
C ASN A 34 -21.06 -9.42 -3.70
N VAL A 35 -20.98 -9.30 -5.03
CA VAL A 35 -19.70 -9.42 -5.75
C VAL A 35 -18.82 -8.21 -5.45
N SER A 36 -19.38 -7.01 -5.59
CA SER A 36 -18.69 -5.75 -5.30
C SER A 36 -18.20 -5.69 -3.86
N ARG A 37 -19.00 -6.13 -2.88
CA ARG A 37 -18.58 -6.18 -1.48
C ARG A 37 -17.40 -7.13 -1.26
N ARG A 38 -17.46 -8.34 -1.84
CA ARG A 38 -16.40 -9.35 -1.66
C ARG A 38 -15.10 -8.94 -2.33
N MET A 39 -15.16 -8.40 -3.55
CA MET A 39 -13.99 -7.87 -4.24
C MET A 39 -13.43 -6.64 -3.51
N GLY A 40 -14.32 -5.73 -3.08
CA GLY A 40 -13.97 -4.56 -2.28
C GLY A 40 -13.25 -4.93 -0.98
N ASP A 41 -13.73 -5.93 -0.24
CA ASP A 41 -13.07 -6.40 1.00
C ASP A 41 -11.65 -6.93 0.73
N GLN A 42 -11.46 -7.71 -0.35
CA GLN A 42 -10.14 -8.23 -0.72
C GLN A 42 -9.18 -7.13 -1.20
N LEU A 43 -9.69 -6.21 -2.01
CA LEU A 43 -8.94 -5.06 -2.50
C LEU A 43 -8.57 -4.11 -1.35
N LEU A 44 -9.49 -3.84 -0.41
CA LEU A 44 -9.24 -3.01 0.76
C LEU A 44 -8.13 -3.60 1.62
N ARG A 45 -8.21 -4.89 1.93
CA ARG A 45 -7.23 -5.59 2.76
C ARG A 45 -5.85 -5.59 2.10
N SER A 46 -5.77 -6.02 0.85
CA SER A 46 -4.49 -6.07 0.13
C SER A 46 -3.91 -4.67 -0.09
N GLY A 47 -4.73 -3.69 -0.47
CA GLY A 47 -4.25 -2.35 -0.83
C GLY A 47 -3.83 -1.51 0.37
N THR A 48 -4.52 -1.62 1.50
CA THR A 48 -4.09 -0.97 2.76
C THR A 48 -2.85 -1.66 3.36
N SER A 49 -2.66 -2.96 3.11
CA SER A 49 -1.45 -3.68 3.51
C SER A 49 -0.18 -3.16 2.83
N ILE A 50 -0.28 -2.50 1.66
CA ILE A 50 0.89 -1.92 0.97
C ILE A 50 1.53 -0.83 1.83
N ILE A 51 0.73 0.15 2.27
CA ILE A 51 1.25 1.24 3.12
C ILE A 51 1.59 0.74 4.53
N GLY A 52 0.81 -0.21 5.06
CA GLY A 52 1.07 -0.80 6.38
C GLY A 52 2.44 -1.47 6.44
N ASN A 53 2.76 -2.35 5.49
CA ASN A 53 4.07 -3.00 5.43
C ASN A 53 5.20 -1.99 5.16
N TYR A 54 4.98 -0.95 4.35
CA TYR A 54 5.98 0.09 4.16
C TYR A 54 6.31 0.83 5.46
N ILE A 55 5.28 1.21 6.25
CA ILE A 55 5.46 1.91 7.53
C ILE A 55 6.18 1.00 8.54
N GLU A 56 5.81 -0.28 8.60
CA GLU A 56 6.48 -1.25 9.48
C GLU A 56 7.96 -1.40 9.11
N GLY A 57 8.26 -1.54 7.81
CA GLY A 57 9.64 -1.58 7.33
C GLY A 57 10.46 -0.35 7.72
N GLN A 58 9.86 0.84 7.75
CA GLN A 58 10.55 2.06 8.19
C GLN A 58 11.04 2.01 9.65
N SER A 59 10.46 1.13 10.47
CA SER A 59 10.85 0.89 11.87
C SER A 59 11.76 -0.35 12.05
N SER A 60 12.14 -1.01 10.95
CA SER A 60 12.97 -2.22 10.98
C SER A 60 14.33 -2.01 11.66
N SER A 61 14.73 -3.00 12.46
CA SER A 61 16.01 -3.02 13.18
C SER A 61 17.21 -3.33 12.27
N SER A 62 16.98 -3.80 11.04
CA SER A 62 18.03 -4.13 10.08
C SER A 62 17.62 -3.87 8.64
N LYS A 63 18.60 -3.76 7.75
CA LYS A 63 18.36 -3.63 6.30
C LYS A 63 17.66 -4.87 5.72
N LYS A 64 17.99 -6.06 6.22
CA LYS A 64 17.34 -7.31 5.77
C LYS A 64 15.85 -7.30 6.12
N ASP A 65 15.54 -6.86 7.32
CA ASP A 65 14.17 -6.76 7.81
C ASP A 65 13.36 -5.70 7.03
N PHE A 66 13.96 -4.52 6.78
CA PHE A 66 13.37 -3.50 5.91
C PHE A 66 13.01 -4.08 4.53
N ILE A 67 13.93 -4.83 3.91
CA ILE A 67 13.72 -5.45 2.60
C ILE A 67 12.58 -6.47 2.65
N ASN A 68 12.46 -7.25 3.74
CA ASN A 68 11.37 -8.21 3.90
C ASN A 68 10.00 -7.51 3.93
N PHE A 69 9.84 -6.46 4.74
CA PHE A 69 8.61 -5.66 4.75
C PHE A 69 8.33 -4.99 3.41
N PHE A 70 9.37 -4.51 2.71
CA PHE A 70 9.21 -3.96 1.38
C PHE A 70 8.74 -5.03 0.36
N ASN A 71 9.22 -6.27 0.48
CA ASN A 71 8.75 -7.40 -0.32
C ASN A 71 7.30 -7.77 0.00
N HIS A 72 6.88 -7.69 1.27
CA HIS A 72 5.47 -7.85 1.64
C HIS A 72 4.59 -6.77 1.00
N SER A 73 5.05 -5.52 1.02
CA SER A 73 4.38 -4.40 0.32
C SER A 73 4.22 -4.67 -1.18
N LEU A 74 5.25 -5.23 -1.83
CA LEU A 74 5.21 -5.61 -3.25
C LEU A 74 4.22 -6.77 -3.51
N LYS A 75 4.19 -7.79 -2.65
CA LYS A 75 3.23 -8.89 -2.77
C LYS A 75 1.79 -8.38 -2.64
N SER A 76 1.52 -7.55 -1.64
CA SER A 76 0.21 -6.88 -1.48
C SER A 76 -0.14 -6.03 -2.70
N SER A 77 0.83 -5.32 -3.28
CA SER A 77 0.62 -4.53 -4.49
C SER A 77 0.23 -5.38 -5.70
N ASN A 78 0.77 -6.60 -5.81
CA ASN A 78 0.40 -7.52 -6.88
C ASN A 78 -0.99 -8.12 -6.66
N GLU A 79 -1.34 -8.44 -5.41
CA GLU A 79 -2.69 -8.88 -5.05
C GLU A 79 -3.75 -7.79 -5.32
N SER A 80 -3.48 -6.54 -4.96
CA SER A 80 -4.39 -5.42 -5.25
C SER A 80 -4.56 -5.10 -6.73
N LYS A 81 -3.66 -5.56 -7.61
CA LYS A 81 -3.82 -5.43 -9.06
C LYS A 81 -4.71 -6.51 -9.65
N LEU A 82 -4.88 -7.62 -8.94
CA LEU A 82 -5.73 -8.73 -9.37
C LEU A 82 -7.22 -8.40 -9.12
N TRP A 83 -7.51 -7.75 -8.00
CA TRP A 83 -8.85 -7.32 -7.61
C TRP A 83 -9.26 -6.01 -8.29
#